data_AF-A0A258BBL6-F1
#
_entry.id   AF-A0A258BBL6-F1
#
_cell.length_a   1.000
_cell.length_b   1.000
_cell.length_c   1.000
_cell.angle_alpha   90.00
_cell.angle_beta   90.00
_cell.angle_gamma   90.00
#
_symmetry.space_group_name_H-M   'P 1'
#
loop_
_entity.id
_entity.type
_entity.pdbx_description
1 polymer ?
#
loop_
_entity_poly.entity_id
_entity_poly.type
_entity_poly.pdbx_seq_one_letter_code
_entity_poly.pdbx_strand_id
1 'polypeptide(L)' 'GLEGSALSKQMGNAQGALPYTIIIDAKGKATSSKLGKISEEELRKAIKSAL' A
#
# COMPACT_ATOMS: atom_id res chain seq x y z
N GLY A 1 -5.75 15.53 4.28
CA GLY A 1 -7.01 15.27 4.99
C GLY A 1 -6.72 14.38 6.19
N LEU A 2 -7.24 14.71 7.37
CA LEU A 2 -7.01 13.94 8.59
C LEU A 2 -7.49 12.48 8.47
N GLU A 3 -8.60 12.26 7.77
CA GLU A 3 -9.21 10.95 7.55
C GLU A 3 -8.30 10.02 6.72
N GLY A 4 -7.64 10.53 5.69
CA GLY A 4 -6.70 9.74 4.87
C GLY A 4 -5.48 9.25 5.65
N SER A 5 -4.98 10.06 6.60
CA SER A 5 -3.89 9.65 7.50
C SER A 5 -4.34 8.62 8.53
N ALA A 6 -5.57 8.73 9.04
CA ALA A 6 -6.13 7.75 9.96
C ALA A 6 -6.30 6.38 9.27
N LEU A 7 -6.90 6.37 8.06
CA LEU A 7 -7.05 5.17 7.25
C LEU A 7 -5.69 4.54 6.92
N SER A 8 -4.72 5.35 6.49
CA SER A 8 -3.37 4.84 6.17
C SER A 8 -2.71 4.16 7.38
N LYS A 9 -2.87 4.71 8.58
CA LYS A 9 -2.35 4.10 9.83
C LYS A 9 -3.04 2.78 10.13
N GLN A 10 -4.36 2.69 10.00
CA GLN A 10 -5.12 1.44 10.17
C GLN A 10 -4.68 0.35 9.18
N MET A 11 -4.17 0.75 8.02
CA MET A 11 -3.71 -0.16 6.97
C MET A 11 -2.21 -0.51 7.04
N GLY A 12 -1.50 -0.08 8.10
CA GLY A 12 -0.11 -0.46 8.34
C GLY A 12 0.90 0.68 8.19
N ASN A 13 0.51 1.89 7.77
CA ASN A 13 1.37 3.07 7.77
C ASN A 13 1.45 3.70 9.18
N ALA A 14 1.99 2.96 10.15
CA ALA A 14 2.03 3.39 11.55
C ALA A 14 2.72 4.77 11.74
N GLN A 15 3.73 5.06 10.92
CA GLN A 15 4.48 6.32 10.93
C GLN A 15 3.71 7.48 10.29
N GLY A 16 2.63 7.21 9.54
CA GLY A 16 1.90 8.22 8.77
C GLY A 16 2.76 8.91 7.72
N ALA A 17 3.82 8.24 7.27
CA ALA A 17 4.80 8.80 6.34
C ALA A 17 4.33 8.61 4.89
N LEU A 18 4.77 9.50 4.00
CA LEU A 18 4.34 9.52 2.60
C LEU A 18 5.56 9.53 1.67
N PRO A 19 5.41 9.02 0.43
CA PRO A 19 4.24 8.31 -0.09
C PRO A 19 4.10 6.90 0.52
N TYR A 20 2.88 6.35 0.50
CA TYR A 20 2.58 5.00 0.97
C TYR A 20 1.67 4.28 -0.01
N THR A 21 2.03 3.06 -0.38
CA THR A 21 1.32 2.25 -1.38
C THR A 21 0.86 0.94 -0.74
N ILE A 22 -0.37 0.53 -1.04
CA ILE A 22 -0.94 -0.77 -0.66
C ILE A 22 -1.43 -1.47 -1.92
N ILE A 23 -1.19 -2.76 -2.02
CA ILE A 23 -1.75 -3.63 -3.06
C ILE A 23 -2.87 -4.46 -2.42
N ILE A 24 -4.04 -4.44 -3.06
CA ILE A 24 -5.24 -5.16 -2.61
C ILE A 24 -5.63 -6.14 -3.72
N ASP A 25 -5.82 -7.41 -3.37
CA ASP A 25 -6.24 -8.45 -4.32
C ASP A 25 -7.74 -8.37 -4.66
N ALA A 26 -8.19 -9.20 -5.60
CA ALA A 26 -9.59 -9.27 -6.02
C ALA A 26 -10.56 -9.73 -4.91
N LYS A 27 -10.05 -10.28 -3.80
CA LYS A 27 -10.82 -10.69 -2.62
C LYS A 27 -10.90 -9.58 -1.57
N GLY A 28 -10.32 -8.41 -1.85
CA GLY A 28 -10.29 -7.27 -0.94
C GLY A 28 -9.23 -7.40 0.17
N LYS A 29 -8.27 -8.33 0.05
CA LYS A 29 -7.20 -8.51 1.03
C LYS A 29 -5.97 -7.68 0.65
N ALA A 30 -5.40 -6.96 1.61
CA ALA A 30 -4.10 -6.33 1.44
C ALA A 30 -3.00 -7.40 1.35
N THR A 31 -2.33 -7.49 0.20
CA THR A 31 -1.30 -8.51 -0.08
C THR A 31 0.11 -7.96 0.10
N SER A 32 0.29 -6.65 -0.01
CA SER A 32 1.60 -5.99 0.15
C SER A 32 1.44 -4.50 0.45
N SER A 33 2.44 -3.92 1.10
CA SER A 33 2.54 -2.47 1.28
C SER A 33 3.99 -1.97 1.16
N LYS A 34 4.16 -0.70 0.78
CA LYS A 34 5.46 -0.05 0.62
C LYS A 34 5.40 1.36 1.19
N LEU A 35 6.32 1.68 2.09
CA LEU A 35 6.60 3.05 2.50
C LEU A 35 7.71 3.65 1.63
N GLY A 36 7.49 4.88 1.17
CA GLY A 36 8.36 5.57 0.23
C GLY A 36 7.98 5.30 -1.23
N LYS A 37 8.79 5.84 -2.13
CA LYS A 37 8.54 5.75 -3.58
C LYS A 37 8.60 4.29 -4.02
N ILE A 38 7.59 3.86 -4.79
CA ILE A 38 7.58 2.56 -5.48
C ILE A 38 8.08 2.73 -6.91
N SER A 39 8.94 1.82 -7.37
CA SER A 39 9.38 1.75 -8.76
C SER A 39 8.39 0.96 -9.61
N GLU A 40 8.37 1.19 -10.92
CA GLU A 40 7.46 0.47 -11.82
C GLU A 40 7.68 -1.06 -11.76
N GLU A 41 8.93 -1.51 -11.71
CA GLU A 41 9.24 -2.94 -11.61
C GLU A 41 8.70 -3.58 -10.32
N GLU A 42 8.86 -2.89 -9.18
CA GLU A 42 8.33 -3.32 -7.88
C GLU A 42 6.80 -3.40 -7.94
N LEU A 43 6.14 -2.40 -8.55
CA LEU A 43 4.70 -2.37 -8.71
C LEU A 43 4.20 -3.54 -9.57
N ARG A 44 4.83 -3.79 -10.73
CA ARG A 44 4.48 -4.92 -11.61
C ARG A 44 4.62 -6.26 -10.90
N LYS A 45 5.69 -6.47 -10.15
CA LYS A 45 5.92 -7.67 -9.35
C LYS A 45 4.84 -7.85 -8.28
N ALA A 46 4.52 -6.78 -7.56
CA ALA A 46 3.52 -6.82 -6.49
C ALA A 46 2.10 -7.10 -7.03
N ILE A 47 1.72 -6.50 -8.18
CA ILE A 47 0.46 -6.78 -8.85
C ILE A 47 0.41 -8.24 -9.32
N LYS A 48 1.46 -8.75 -9.96
CA LYS A 48 1.51 -10.14 -10.43
C LYS A 48 1.33 -11.14 -9.29
N SER A 49 1.85 -10.83 -8.11
CA SER A 49 1.74 -11.69 -6.93
C SER A 49 0.37 -11.62 -6.24
N ALA A 50 -0.47 -10.65 -6.61
CA ALA A 50 -1.80 -10.42 -6.05
C ALA A 50 -2.95 -10.92 -6.95
N LEU A 51 -2.63 -11.38 -8.17
CA LEU A 51 -3.53 -12.12 -9.05
C LEU A 51 -3.67 -13.56 -8.58
#